data_AF-A0A2V6ISG8-F1
#
_entry.id   AF-A0A2V6ISG8-F1
#
_cell.length_a   1.000
_cell.length_b   1.000
_cell.length_c   1.000
_cell.angle_alpha   90.00
_cell.angle_beta   90.00
_cell.angle_gamma   90.00
#
_symmetry.space_group_name_H-M   'P 1'
#
loop_
_entity.id
_entity.type
_entity.pdbx_description
1 polymer ?
#
loop_
_entity_poly.entity_id
_entity_poly.type
_entity_poly.pdbx_seq_one_letter_code
_entity_poly.pdbx_strand_id
1 'polypeptide(L)'
;MLRIGCVKYLNARPLIYGWSGAVDFDDPAALCRKLQHGDLDVALVSSLEYLRRPIYRIVDGVSISAHGAVYSVIVAHNEDLSRAQEIDIDPASETSVALLRCLLDQRDLNPRLVRNTDLQSVRPAELHSAESETADKMSAGRTGQRPVFRPFDEQGELQRSRRNLPHWEQVGATYFVTFRLADAVPASLASQWRDELQNWRRFHPEPLDEEARKEYRRRFLQVREDWLDQGHGSCLLREPKAAAVVAEALRHFDSQRYHLDAFVIMPNHVHALVQPLPGHSLKEILRSWKSYSARQINKTLGRSGSVWMEESFDRIVRDWNALIKCRDYIARNPEKAHLCTGAFVLSLDEKLRNTDLQSVRPAELHSAESETADSMSSGRTGQRPVFRLLIGDQAIRFRAEHGERYHYWDLAEAWTKMTSLPFAFAFWLIRPEIENAKEIADKLRALRDHNIASIDELALSQSEVSPTFCRKYYREHLFFDFGEREKAGLREFHRRCLLNKIDVAPDLRLNLV
;
A
#
# COMPACT_ATOMS: atom_id res chain seq x y z
N MET A 1 8.59 -23.52 19.51
CA MET A 1 8.06 -23.45 18.14
C MET A 1 8.84 -22.35 17.43
N LEU A 2 9.34 -22.59 16.20
CA LEU A 2 10.17 -21.60 15.50
C LEU A 2 9.33 -20.38 15.10
N ARG A 3 9.79 -19.18 15.45
CA ARG A 3 9.15 -17.91 15.10
C ARG A 3 9.85 -17.31 13.91
N ILE A 4 9.22 -17.40 12.74
CA ILE A 4 9.77 -16.98 11.46
C ILE A 4 9.01 -15.77 10.93
N GLY A 5 9.73 -14.75 10.46
CA GLY A 5 9.13 -13.58 9.82
C GLY A 5 9.59 -13.44 8.37
N CYS A 6 8.70 -13.00 7.47
CA CYS A 6 9.03 -12.86 6.07
C CYS A 6 8.44 -11.59 5.47
N VAL A 7 9.19 -10.90 4.62
CA VAL A 7 8.64 -9.75 3.91
C VAL A 7 7.52 -10.21 2.96
N LYS A 8 6.49 -9.37 2.90
CA LYS A 8 5.26 -9.61 2.13
C LYS A 8 5.36 -9.52 0.60
N TYR A 9 6.50 -9.08 0.08
CA TYR A 9 6.63 -8.75 -1.34
C TYR A 9 6.61 -9.99 -2.25
N LEU A 10 6.24 -9.79 -3.51
CA LEU A 10 6.24 -10.82 -4.54
C LEU A 10 7.61 -11.52 -4.63
N ASN A 11 8.70 -10.76 -4.52
CA ASN A 11 10.07 -11.27 -4.61
C ASN A 11 10.47 -12.25 -3.49
N ALA A 12 9.73 -12.31 -2.38
CA ALA A 12 10.02 -13.23 -1.29
C ALA A 12 9.24 -14.55 -1.39
N ARG A 13 8.23 -14.63 -2.26
CA ARG A 13 7.40 -15.84 -2.42
C ARG A 13 8.23 -17.09 -2.70
N PRO A 14 9.26 -17.08 -3.59
CA PRO A 14 10.08 -18.27 -3.83
C PRO A 14 10.83 -18.78 -2.61
N LEU A 15 11.04 -17.94 -1.59
CA LEU A 15 11.82 -18.30 -0.40
C LEU A 15 10.97 -18.83 0.76
N ILE A 16 9.63 -18.76 0.67
CA ILE A 16 8.76 -19.04 1.82
C ILE A 16 7.45 -19.76 1.48
N TYR A 17 7.05 -19.80 0.21
CA TYR A 17 5.84 -20.51 -0.20
C TYR A 17 5.93 -21.99 0.17
N GLY A 18 4.88 -22.54 0.77
CA GLY A 18 4.84 -23.95 1.20
C GLY A 18 5.54 -24.24 2.54
N TRP A 19 6.01 -23.21 3.27
CA TRP A 19 6.51 -23.40 4.63
C TRP A 19 5.41 -23.96 5.54
N SER A 20 5.71 -25.03 6.30
CA SER A 20 4.71 -25.78 7.07
C SER A 20 4.35 -25.14 8.43
N GLY A 21 5.10 -24.15 8.88
CA GLY A 21 4.84 -23.42 10.13
C GLY A 21 4.13 -22.08 9.90
N ALA A 22 3.69 -21.44 11.00
CA ALA A 22 3.23 -20.06 10.94
C ALA A 22 4.37 -19.12 10.55
N VAL A 23 4.08 -18.14 9.71
CA VAL A 23 5.04 -17.12 9.23
C VAL A 23 4.44 -15.74 9.47
N ASP A 24 5.13 -14.92 10.25
CA ASP A 24 4.75 -13.52 10.48
C ASP A 24 5.12 -12.69 9.25
N PHE A 25 4.12 -12.34 8.43
CA PHE A 25 4.30 -11.47 7.28
C PHE A 25 4.14 -10.00 7.65
N ASP A 26 5.22 -9.22 7.55
CA ASP A 26 5.20 -7.79 7.89
C ASP A 26 6.06 -6.95 6.93
N ASP A 27 6.07 -5.63 7.16
CA ASP A 27 7.02 -4.74 6.47
C ASP A 27 8.48 -4.96 6.97
N PRO A 28 9.50 -4.65 6.14
CA PRO A 28 10.89 -4.91 6.50
C PRO A 28 11.31 -4.27 7.83
N ALA A 29 10.87 -3.04 8.12
CA ALA A 29 11.25 -2.33 9.33
C ALA A 29 10.62 -2.94 10.59
N ALA A 30 9.38 -3.43 10.48
CA ALA A 30 8.71 -4.15 11.55
C ALA A 30 9.39 -5.50 11.84
N LEU A 31 9.75 -6.25 10.79
CA LEU A 31 10.49 -7.51 10.95
C LEU A 31 11.86 -7.30 11.59
N CYS A 32 12.61 -6.27 11.19
CA CYS A 32 13.87 -5.90 11.84
C CYS A 32 13.67 -5.63 13.34
N ARG A 33 12.65 -4.85 13.73
CA ARG A 33 12.33 -4.59 15.13
C ARG A 33 11.99 -5.87 15.88
N LYS A 34 11.11 -6.73 15.33
CA LYS A 34 10.71 -8.00 15.96
C LYS A 34 11.90 -8.94 16.13
N LEU A 35 12.78 -9.05 15.12
CA LEU A 35 14.01 -9.83 15.20
C LEU A 35 14.97 -9.29 16.27
N GLN A 36 15.10 -7.96 16.38
CA GLN A 36 15.96 -7.32 17.38
C GLN A 36 15.48 -7.59 18.81
N HIS A 37 14.17 -7.47 19.07
CA HIS A 37 13.59 -7.67 20.41
C HIS A 37 13.45 -9.14 20.79
N GLY A 38 13.68 -10.06 19.85
CA GLY A 38 13.58 -11.49 20.07
C GLY A 38 12.16 -12.03 19.99
N ASP A 39 11.26 -11.31 19.33
CA ASP A 39 9.92 -11.77 18.98
C ASP A 39 9.96 -12.78 17.81
N LEU A 40 10.99 -12.69 16.96
CA LEU A 40 11.30 -13.63 15.89
C LEU A 40 12.66 -14.29 16.13
N ASP A 41 12.77 -15.56 15.78
CA ASP A 41 14.02 -16.33 15.82
C ASP A 41 14.82 -16.18 14.51
N VAL A 42 14.08 -16.06 13.40
CA VAL A 42 14.60 -15.94 12.04
C VAL A 42 13.71 -15.00 11.23
N ALA A 43 14.30 -14.14 10.41
CA ALA A 43 13.51 -13.28 9.52
C ALA A 43 14.20 -13.00 8.18
N LEU A 44 13.42 -12.95 7.10
CA LEU A 44 13.88 -12.50 5.79
C LEU A 44 13.82 -10.97 5.78
N VAL A 45 14.95 -10.33 6.03
CA VAL A 45 15.02 -8.87 6.21
C VAL A 45 16.11 -8.25 5.36
N SER A 46 16.12 -6.91 5.34
CA SER A 46 16.95 -6.12 4.45
C SER A 46 18.45 -6.32 4.70
N SER A 47 19.27 -6.23 3.65
CA SER A 47 20.73 -6.31 3.77
C SER A 47 21.34 -5.24 4.68
N LEU A 48 20.74 -4.05 4.76
CA LEU A 48 21.20 -2.96 5.63
C LEU A 48 21.05 -3.31 7.12
N GLU A 49 20.03 -4.08 7.50
CA GLU A 49 19.87 -4.56 8.89
C GLU A 49 21.10 -5.36 9.33
N TYR A 50 21.54 -6.28 8.46
CA TYR A 50 22.74 -7.06 8.72
C TYR A 50 24.00 -6.18 8.80
N LEU A 51 24.14 -5.22 7.89
CA LEU A 51 25.31 -4.33 7.87
C LEU A 51 25.40 -3.44 9.11
N ARG A 52 24.26 -3.01 9.67
CA ARG A 52 24.21 -2.29 10.96
C ARG A 52 24.56 -3.18 12.14
N ARG A 53 24.13 -4.44 12.09
CA ARG A 53 24.20 -5.39 13.20
C ARG A 53 24.69 -6.74 12.70
N PRO A 54 26.00 -6.90 12.43
CA PRO A 54 26.56 -8.17 11.94
C PRO A 54 26.67 -9.23 13.06
N ILE A 55 25.72 -9.24 14.00
CA ILE A 55 25.59 -10.24 15.07
C ILE A 55 24.73 -11.43 14.64
N TYR A 56 23.86 -11.24 13.65
CA TYR A 56 23.00 -12.30 13.13
C TYR A 56 23.82 -13.32 12.32
N ARG A 57 23.30 -14.53 12.18
CA ARG A 57 23.82 -15.54 11.25
C ARG A 57 23.02 -15.43 9.94
N ILE A 58 23.69 -15.30 8.80
CA ILE A 58 23.07 -15.34 7.47
C ILE A 58 22.96 -16.81 7.06
N VAL A 59 21.77 -17.23 6.63
CA VAL A 59 21.59 -18.51 5.93
C VAL A 59 22.40 -18.49 4.63
N ASP A 60 23.48 -19.25 4.56
CA ASP A 60 24.35 -19.25 3.38
C ASP A 60 23.62 -19.84 2.18
N GLY A 61 24.03 -19.41 1.00
CA GLY A 61 23.43 -19.83 -0.25
C GLY A 61 22.08 -19.18 -0.54
N VAL A 62 21.35 -18.54 0.39
CA VAL A 62 20.02 -17.96 0.09
C VAL A 62 20.02 -16.43 0.20
N SER A 63 19.53 -15.74 -0.84
CA SER A 63 19.26 -14.30 -0.77
C SER A 63 18.10 -13.89 -1.68
N ILE A 64 17.70 -12.61 -1.63
CA ILE A 64 17.03 -11.95 -2.75
C ILE A 64 18.04 -11.00 -3.37
N SER A 65 18.51 -11.32 -4.56
CA SER A 65 19.53 -10.57 -5.28
C SER A 65 19.10 -10.23 -6.70
N ALA A 66 19.78 -9.25 -7.30
CA ALA A 66 19.64 -8.93 -8.72
C ALA A 66 21.00 -8.63 -9.36
N HIS A 67 21.18 -9.02 -10.62
CA HIS A 67 22.33 -8.68 -11.43
C HIS A 67 21.82 -8.10 -12.76
N GLY A 68 21.88 -6.78 -12.89
CA GLY A 68 21.11 -6.03 -13.90
C GLY A 68 19.82 -5.47 -13.32
N ALA A 69 18.81 -5.24 -14.16
CA ALA A 69 17.58 -4.59 -13.74
C ALA A 69 16.74 -5.50 -12.82
N VAL A 70 16.42 -5.01 -11.62
CA VAL A 70 15.57 -5.72 -10.66
C VAL A 70 14.09 -5.44 -10.87
N TYR A 71 13.74 -4.41 -11.65
CA TYR A 71 12.38 -3.97 -11.97
C TYR A 71 11.58 -3.38 -10.79
N SER A 72 11.78 -3.89 -9.58
CA SER A 72 11.02 -3.55 -8.38
C SER A 72 11.72 -2.58 -7.42
N VAL A 73 12.85 -1.98 -7.79
CA VAL A 73 13.54 -0.94 -7.01
C VAL A 73 14.01 0.16 -7.96
N ILE A 74 13.24 1.25 -8.01
CA ILE A 74 13.39 2.28 -9.04
C ILE A 74 13.27 3.69 -8.50
N VAL A 75 13.91 4.65 -9.18
CA VAL A 75 13.50 6.05 -9.15
C VAL A 75 12.72 6.34 -10.42
N ALA A 76 11.42 6.60 -10.29
CA ALA A 76 10.57 7.06 -11.39
C ALA A 76 10.73 8.58 -11.56
N HIS A 77 10.93 9.04 -12.80
CA HIS A 77 11.13 10.45 -13.10
C HIS A 77 10.60 10.88 -14.47
N ASN A 78 10.11 12.12 -14.58
CA ASN A 78 9.57 12.69 -15.84
C ASN A 78 10.45 13.81 -16.44
N GLU A 79 11.59 14.10 -15.80
CA GLU A 79 12.64 14.99 -16.30
C GLU A 79 14.01 14.33 -16.17
N ASP A 80 15.06 14.95 -16.71
CA ASP A 80 16.44 14.51 -16.52
C ASP A 80 16.78 14.40 -15.01
N LEU A 81 17.36 13.26 -14.62
CA LEU A 81 17.75 12.99 -13.22
C LEU A 81 18.75 14.01 -12.68
N SER A 82 19.58 14.63 -13.54
CA SER A 82 20.50 15.71 -13.15
C SER A 82 19.79 16.97 -12.64
N ARG A 83 18.50 17.14 -12.96
CA ARG A 83 17.67 18.25 -12.48
C ARG A 83 16.95 17.95 -11.17
N ALA A 84 17.12 16.75 -10.61
CA ALA A 84 16.50 16.37 -9.35
C ALA A 84 17.02 17.26 -8.22
N GLN A 85 16.16 18.15 -7.71
CA GLN A 85 16.41 18.88 -6.47
C GLN A 85 15.96 18.09 -5.26
N GLU A 86 14.87 17.32 -5.41
CA GLU A 86 14.28 16.49 -4.37
C GLU A 86 13.87 15.14 -4.95
N ILE A 87 14.01 14.08 -4.16
CA ILE A 87 13.50 12.74 -4.48
C ILE A 87 12.60 12.28 -3.33
N ASP A 88 11.35 11.95 -3.64
CA ASP A 88 10.40 11.33 -2.72
C ASP A 88 10.89 9.92 -2.37
N ILE A 89 11.00 9.60 -1.08
CA ILE A 89 11.37 8.26 -0.59
C ILE A 89 10.30 7.63 0.31
N ASP A 90 10.13 6.31 0.19
CA ASP A 90 9.29 5.48 1.06
C ASP A 90 10.00 5.20 2.40
N PRO A 91 9.37 5.47 3.57
CA PRO A 91 9.93 5.18 4.89
C PRO A 91 10.30 3.71 5.13
N ALA A 92 9.67 2.75 4.44
CA ALA A 92 9.86 1.32 4.67
C ALA A 92 11.10 0.72 3.96
N SER A 93 11.90 1.53 3.23
CA SER A 93 12.97 1.01 2.35
C SER A 93 14.37 1.54 2.64
N GLU A 94 14.85 1.34 3.87
CA GLU A 94 16.16 1.85 4.28
C GLU A 94 17.32 1.34 3.41
N THR A 95 17.32 0.06 2.98
CA THR A 95 18.33 -0.47 2.04
C THR A 95 18.30 0.26 0.70
N SER A 96 17.12 0.48 0.11
CA SER A 96 17.02 1.13 -1.20
C SER A 96 17.39 2.61 -1.12
N VAL A 97 17.08 3.27 0.00
CA VAL A 97 17.53 4.64 0.28
C VAL A 97 19.04 4.70 0.42
N ALA A 98 19.65 3.75 1.13
CA ALA A 98 21.10 3.65 1.26
C ALA A 98 21.78 3.39 -0.09
N LEU A 99 21.24 2.47 -0.89
CA LEU A 99 21.70 2.21 -2.25
C LEU A 99 21.57 3.45 -3.14
N LEU A 100 20.42 4.14 -3.09
CA LEU A 100 20.18 5.37 -3.83
C LEU A 100 21.22 6.44 -3.50
N ARG A 101 21.55 6.64 -2.22
CA ARG A 101 22.60 7.58 -1.80
C ARG A 101 23.96 7.23 -2.42
N CYS A 102 24.38 5.97 -2.33
CA CYS A 102 25.63 5.50 -2.94
C CYS A 102 25.68 5.71 -4.46
N LEU A 103 24.54 5.57 -5.15
CA LEU A 103 24.43 5.74 -6.60
C LEU A 103 24.38 7.21 -7.03
N LEU A 104 23.76 8.07 -6.22
CA LEU A 104 23.72 9.52 -6.42
C LEU A 104 25.12 10.13 -6.25
N ASP A 105 25.84 9.74 -5.19
CA ASP A 105 27.23 10.13 -4.93
C ASP A 105 28.15 9.75 -6.10
N GLN A 106 28.00 8.54 -6.65
CA GLN A 106 28.74 8.11 -7.84
C GLN A 106 28.49 8.99 -9.08
N ARG A 107 27.30 9.58 -9.19
CA ARG A 107 26.89 10.44 -10.31
C ARG A 107 27.11 11.93 -10.02
N ASP A 108 27.71 12.28 -8.88
CA ASP A 108 27.87 13.65 -8.40
C ASP A 108 26.52 14.42 -8.33
N LEU A 109 25.46 13.70 -7.94
CA LEU A 109 24.12 14.23 -7.75
C LEU A 109 23.81 14.32 -6.26
N ASN A 110 23.27 15.46 -5.81
CA ASN A 110 22.94 15.67 -4.40
C ASN A 110 21.50 16.19 -4.18
N PRO A 111 20.47 15.47 -4.65
CA PRO A 111 19.09 15.82 -4.36
C PRO A 111 18.77 15.61 -2.88
N ARG A 112 17.88 16.45 -2.34
CA ARG A 112 17.32 16.24 -1.01
C ARG A 112 16.37 15.03 -1.03
N LEU A 113 16.66 14.00 -0.23
CA LEU A 113 15.76 12.86 -0.08
C LEU A 113 14.66 13.21 0.91
N VAL A 114 13.42 13.36 0.43
CA VAL A 114 12.27 13.81 1.21
C VAL A 114 11.36 12.64 1.51
N ARG A 115 11.08 12.41 2.79
CA ARG A 115 10.14 11.36 3.22
C ARG A 115 8.71 11.81 2.91
N ASN A 116 8.05 11.13 1.99
CA ASN A 116 6.65 11.41 1.69
C ASN A 116 5.74 10.63 2.66
N THR A 117 5.14 11.33 3.63
CA THR A 117 4.25 10.74 4.64
C THR A 117 2.84 10.39 4.13
N ASP A 118 2.54 10.60 2.84
CA ASP A 118 1.32 10.06 2.19
C ASP A 118 1.51 8.57 1.76
N LEU A 119 2.71 8.01 1.96
CA LEU A 119 3.10 6.62 1.70
C LEU A 119 3.17 5.78 2.99
N GLN A 120 2.13 5.78 3.83
CA GLN A 120 2.07 4.78 4.90
C GLN A 120 1.89 3.38 4.30
N SER A 121 2.86 2.52 4.61
CA SER A 121 2.91 1.09 4.33
C SER A 121 1.68 0.37 4.87
N VAL A 122 0.93 -0.30 3.99
CA VAL A 122 -0.20 -1.15 4.36
C VAL A 122 0.27 -2.63 4.36
N ARG A 123 0.03 -3.34 5.47
CA ARG A 123 0.29 -4.80 5.68
C ARG A 123 -0.68 -5.67 4.86
N PRO A 124 -0.34 -6.83 4.30
CA PRO A 124 -1.31 -7.76 3.73
C PRO A 124 -1.88 -8.62 4.85
N ALA A 125 -3.13 -9.04 4.69
CA ALA A 125 -3.78 -9.97 5.59
C ALA A 125 -3.25 -11.39 5.38
N GLU A 126 -3.10 -12.14 6.47
CA GLU A 126 -2.91 -13.58 6.44
C GLU A 126 -4.19 -14.29 5.96
N LEU A 127 -3.97 -15.38 5.24
CA LEU A 127 -4.95 -16.39 4.86
C LEU A 127 -5.65 -16.96 6.11
N HIS A 128 -6.98 -16.91 6.10
CA HIS A 128 -7.77 -17.95 6.73
C HIS A 128 -8.70 -18.60 5.71
N SER A 129 -8.45 -19.89 5.53
CA SER A 129 -9.33 -20.88 4.91
C SER A 129 -10.67 -20.97 5.66
N ALA A 130 -11.78 -20.82 4.93
CA ALA A 130 -13.02 -21.56 5.17
C ALA A 130 -13.94 -21.39 3.96
N GLU A 131 -14.46 -22.52 3.49
CA GLU A 131 -15.37 -22.70 2.37
C GLU A 131 -16.67 -21.93 2.53
N SER A 132 -17.24 -21.46 1.41
CA SER A 132 -18.69 -21.54 1.21
C SER A 132 -18.98 -21.54 -0.29
N GLU A 133 -19.28 -22.73 -0.79
CA GLU A 133 -20.15 -22.91 -1.95
C GLU A 133 -21.50 -22.23 -1.69
N THR A 134 -22.24 -21.99 -2.78
CA THR A 134 -23.61 -21.48 -2.85
C THR A 134 -23.80 -19.96 -2.75
N ALA A 135 -23.87 -19.32 -3.93
CA ALA A 135 -24.98 -18.41 -4.29
C ALA A 135 -24.76 -17.86 -5.71
N ASP A 136 -24.77 -18.75 -6.71
CA ASP A 136 -24.96 -18.34 -8.09
C ASP A 136 -26.45 -18.49 -8.39
N LYS A 137 -27.21 -17.39 -8.33
CA LYS A 137 -28.46 -17.16 -9.06
C LYS A 137 -29.08 -15.79 -8.74
N MET A 138 -29.47 -15.12 -9.83
CA MET A 138 -30.39 -13.97 -9.95
C MET A 138 -29.79 -12.56 -9.81
N SER A 139 -29.29 -12.01 -10.91
CA SER A 139 -30.15 -11.14 -11.75
C SER A 139 -29.41 -10.73 -13.04
N ALA A 140 -30.04 -11.05 -14.16
CA ALA A 140 -29.61 -10.64 -15.48
C ALA A 140 -30.12 -9.22 -15.78
N GLY A 141 -29.26 -8.40 -16.39
CA GLY A 141 -29.69 -7.19 -17.08
C GLY A 141 -28.61 -6.12 -17.19
N ARG A 142 -28.16 -5.89 -18.43
CA ARG A 142 -27.41 -4.74 -18.98
C ARG A 142 -25.87 -4.83 -18.91
N THR A 143 -25.31 -5.04 -20.12
CA THR A 143 -23.91 -4.81 -20.54
C THR A 143 -22.83 -5.32 -19.58
N GLY A 144 -22.30 -6.51 -19.88
CA GLY A 144 -21.30 -7.24 -19.07
C GLY A 144 -19.90 -6.62 -18.95
N GLN A 145 -19.78 -5.29 -18.93
CA GLN A 145 -18.55 -4.61 -18.51
C GLN A 145 -18.70 -4.15 -17.06
N ARG A 146 -17.79 -4.64 -16.19
CA ARG A 146 -17.70 -4.15 -14.81
C ARG A 146 -17.40 -2.64 -14.81
N PRO A 147 -17.88 -1.91 -13.79
CA PRO A 147 -17.75 -0.48 -13.72
C PRO A 147 -16.30 -0.03 -13.58
N VAL A 148 -16.07 1.21 -13.98
CA VAL A 148 -14.74 1.81 -14.13
C VAL A 148 -14.53 2.85 -13.06
N PHE A 149 -13.40 2.78 -12.35
CA PHE A 149 -12.95 3.78 -11.40
C PHE A 149 -12.75 5.13 -12.06
N ARG A 150 -13.25 6.19 -11.42
CA ARG A 150 -13.08 7.57 -11.88
C ARG A 150 -12.40 8.39 -10.78
N PRO A 151 -11.11 8.76 -10.94
CA PRO A 151 -10.41 9.56 -9.94
C PRO A 151 -10.92 11.00 -9.90
N PHE A 152 -10.38 11.76 -8.94
CA PHE A 152 -10.40 13.22 -8.98
C PHE A 152 -9.80 13.73 -10.30
N ASP A 153 -10.50 14.65 -10.96
CA ASP A 153 -10.02 15.33 -12.15
C ASP A 153 -9.73 16.78 -11.80
N GLU A 154 -8.46 17.18 -11.91
CA GLU A 154 -8.03 18.55 -11.62
C GLU A 154 -8.62 19.58 -12.60
N GLN A 155 -8.98 19.15 -13.81
CA GLN A 155 -9.54 19.99 -14.88
C GLN A 155 -11.07 19.91 -14.96
N GLY A 156 -11.68 18.99 -14.21
CA GLY A 156 -13.12 18.77 -14.19
C GLY A 156 -13.88 19.84 -13.40
N GLU A 157 -15.17 20.01 -13.72
CA GLU A 157 -16.04 20.89 -12.95
C GLU A 157 -16.20 20.39 -11.51
N LEU A 158 -15.79 21.23 -10.56
CA LEU A 158 -15.83 20.93 -9.14
C LEU A 158 -16.93 21.73 -8.45
N GLN A 159 -17.98 21.06 -8.02
CA GLN A 159 -19.03 21.66 -7.21
C GLN A 159 -18.59 21.68 -5.74
N ARG A 160 -18.59 22.87 -5.14
CA ARG A 160 -18.22 23.06 -3.74
C ARG A 160 -19.44 23.46 -2.94
N SER A 161 -19.73 22.73 -1.88
CA SER A 161 -20.71 23.12 -0.89
C SER A 161 -20.12 23.03 0.51
N ARG A 162 -20.69 23.74 1.47
CA ARG A 162 -20.19 23.77 2.84
C ARG A 162 -21.34 23.89 3.83
N ARG A 163 -21.32 23.04 4.85
CA ARG A 163 -22.04 23.25 6.11
C ARG A 163 -21.01 23.43 7.22
N ASN A 164 -20.76 22.41 8.06
CA ASN A 164 -19.65 22.46 9.00
C ASN A 164 -18.37 21.88 8.36
N LEU A 165 -18.51 20.97 7.40
CA LEU A 165 -17.44 20.39 6.59
C LEU A 165 -17.49 20.89 5.13
N PRO A 166 -16.33 21.03 4.47
CA PRO A 166 -16.27 21.28 3.04
C PRO A 166 -16.58 19.99 2.26
N HIS A 167 -17.50 20.07 1.30
CA HIS A 167 -17.91 18.96 0.43
C HIS A 167 -17.61 19.33 -1.01
N TRP A 168 -16.84 18.48 -1.69
CA TRP A 168 -16.43 18.67 -3.07
C TRP A 168 -17.02 17.54 -3.89
N GLU A 169 -17.85 17.87 -4.88
CA GLU A 169 -18.47 16.91 -5.79
C GLU A 169 -18.03 17.18 -7.23
N GLN A 170 -17.59 16.13 -7.90
CA GLN A 170 -17.29 16.06 -9.32
C GLN A 170 -18.12 14.92 -9.95
N VAL A 171 -18.66 15.18 -11.13
CA VAL A 171 -19.59 14.26 -11.81
C VAL A 171 -18.92 12.92 -12.09
N GLY A 172 -19.53 11.85 -11.57
CA GLY A 172 -19.09 10.47 -11.78
C GLY A 172 -17.80 10.07 -11.07
N ALA A 173 -17.17 10.95 -10.28
CA ALA A 173 -15.98 10.59 -9.52
C ALA A 173 -16.28 9.52 -8.46
N THR A 174 -15.26 8.78 -8.03
CA THR A 174 -15.37 7.81 -6.94
C THR A 174 -15.08 8.49 -5.60
N TYR A 175 -15.87 8.17 -4.59
CA TYR A 175 -15.79 8.77 -3.26
C TYR A 175 -15.56 7.72 -2.19
N PHE A 176 -14.72 8.08 -1.23
CA PHE A 176 -14.70 7.44 0.08
C PHE A 176 -15.60 8.24 1.00
N VAL A 177 -16.57 7.57 1.62
CA VAL A 177 -17.55 8.21 2.51
C VAL A 177 -17.54 7.55 3.88
N THR A 178 -17.73 8.37 4.91
CA THR A 178 -17.91 7.94 6.30
C THR A 178 -19.15 8.61 6.87
N PHE A 179 -20.08 7.83 7.39
CA PHE A 179 -21.21 8.36 8.17
C PHE A 179 -21.39 7.55 9.44
N ARG A 180 -21.82 8.21 10.51
CA ARG A 180 -21.77 7.68 11.88
C ARG A 180 -23.05 7.92 12.64
N LEU A 181 -23.27 7.12 13.68
CA LEU A 181 -24.38 7.32 14.60
C LEU A 181 -24.30 8.70 15.26
N ALA A 182 -25.45 9.26 15.61
CA ALA A 182 -25.55 10.58 16.22
C ALA A 182 -24.76 10.68 17.55
N ASP A 183 -24.64 9.57 18.27
CA ASP A 183 -23.97 9.44 19.56
C ASP A 183 -22.57 8.80 19.48
N ALA A 184 -22.06 8.50 18.27
CA ALA A 184 -20.78 7.79 18.07
C ALA A 184 -19.55 8.54 18.63
N VAL A 185 -19.66 9.84 18.89
CA VAL A 185 -18.60 10.63 19.56
C VAL A 185 -19.25 11.40 20.71
N PRO A 186 -18.82 11.18 21.97
CA PRO A 186 -19.32 11.89 23.13
C PRO A 186 -19.24 13.41 22.98
N ALA A 187 -20.28 14.12 23.45
CA ALA A 187 -20.35 15.58 23.34
C ALA A 187 -19.20 16.29 24.06
N SER A 188 -18.73 15.74 25.18
CA SER A 188 -17.57 16.23 25.93
C SER A 188 -16.29 16.17 25.11
N LEU A 189 -15.99 15.02 24.49
CA LEU A 189 -14.84 14.84 23.60
C LEU A 189 -14.93 15.77 22.38
N ALA A 190 -16.11 15.85 21.75
CA ALA A 190 -16.33 16.75 20.63
C ALA A 190 -16.15 18.23 20.99
N SER A 191 -16.48 18.63 22.24
CA SER A 191 -16.25 20.00 22.73
C SER A 191 -14.78 20.25 22.95
N GLN A 192 -14.10 19.37 23.68
CA GLN A 192 -12.67 19.48 23.96
C GLN A 192 -11.85 19.58 22.67
N TRP A 193 -12.16 18.76 21.66
CA TRP A 193 -11.50 18.82 20.36
C TRP A 193 -11.81 20.09 19.58
N ARG A 194 -13.03 20.62 19.66
CA ARG A 194 -13.36 21.92 19.06
C ARG A 194 -12.56 23.05 19.70
N ASP A 195 -12.45 23.04 21.03
CA ASP A 195 -11.70 24.04 21.78
C ASP A 195 -10.19 23.94 21.48
N GLU A 196 -9.64 22.72 21.44
CA GLU A 196 -8.24 22.46 21.06
C GLU A 196 -7.97 22.89 19.61
N LEU A 197 -8.85 22.54 18.68
CA LEU A 197 -8.69 22.91 17.27
C LEU A 197 -8.77 24.43 17.09
N GLN A 198 -9.71 25.09 17.77
CA GLN A 198 -9.85 26.55 17.72
C GLN A 198 -8.60 27.23 18.29
N ASN A 199 -8.08 26.74 19.41
CA ASN A 199 -6.84 27.25 20.00
C ASN A 199 -5.65 27.01 19.08
N TRP A 200 -5.50 25.80 18.54
CA TRP A 200 -4.40 25.47 17.62
C TRP A 200 -4.42 26.37 16.38
N ARG A 201 -5.60 26.62 15.79
CA ARG A 201 -5.76 27.52 14.63
C ARG A 201 -5.38 28.98 14.92
N ARG A 202 -5.48 29.44 16.18
CA ARG A 202 -5.03 30.80 16.54
C ARG A 202 -3.51 30.93 16.43
N PHE A 203 -2.77 29.85 16.65
CA PHE A 203 -1.30 29.82 16.56
C PHE A 203 -0.80 29.36 15.18
N HIS A 204 -1.70 28.88 14.31
CA HIS A 204 -1.38 28.36 12.97
C HIS A 204 -2.34 28.95 11.93
N PRO A 205 -2.20 30.24 11.57
CA PRO A 205 -3.03 30.87 10.54
C PRO A 205 -2.74 30.27 9.15
N GLU A 206 -3.77 30.22 8.30
CA GLU A 206 -3.60 29.75 6.92
C GLU A 206 -2.78 30.74 6.06
N PRO A 207 -2.01 30.26 5.06
CA PRO A 207 -1.85 28.87 4.66
C PRO A 207 -0.92 28.07 5.58
N LEU A 208 -1.36 26.89 6.00
CA LEU A 208 -0.56 26.00 6.85
C LEU A 208 0.70 25.54 6.11
N ASP A 209 1.85 25.58 6.79
CA ASP A 209 3.08 24.94 6.33
C ASP A 209 3.01 23.40 6.44
N GLU A 210 4.06 22.70 6.02
CA GLU A 210 4.06 21.24 6.00
C GLU A 210 3.99 20.61 7.40
N GLU A 211 4.65 21.22 8.38
CA GLU A 211 4.71 20.72 9.76
C GLU A 211 3.36 20.92 10.45
N ALA A 212 2.77 22.09 10.31
CA ALA A 212 1.42 22.40 10.78
C ALA A 212 0.37 21.51 10.09
N ARG A 213 0.53 21.17 8.81
CA ARG A 213 -0.36 20.20 8.12
C ARG A 213 -0.23 18.78 8.68
N LYS A 214 1.00 18.32 8.95
CA LYS A 214 1.26 17.01 9.57
C LYS A 214 0.69 16.95 10.98
N GLU A 215 0.92 17.99 11.76
CA GLU A 215 0.38 18.13 13.10
C GLU A 215 -1.14 18.15 13.09
N TYR A 216 -1.74 18.95 12.19
CA TYR A 216 -3.20 19.01 12.03
C TYR A 216 -3.79 17.64 11.73
N ARG A 217 -3.15 16.89 10.82
CA ARG A 217 -3.58 15.54 10.45
C ARG A 217 -3.50 14.58 11.63
N ARG A 218 -2.38 14.56 12.35
CA ARG A 218 -2.17 13.67 13.50
C ARG A 218 -3.09 14.02 14.67
N ARG A 219 -3.17 15.30 15.05
CA ARG A 219 -3.91 15.75 16.23
C ARG A 219 -5.42 15.81 16.02
N PHE A 220 -5.88 16.18 14.82
CA PHE A 220 -7.30 16.47 14.62
C PHE A 220 -8.01 15.50 13.67
N LEU A 221 -7.35 14.98 12.63
CA LEU A 221 -7.99 14.04 11.70
C LEU A 221 -7.89 12.59 12.21
N GLN A 222 -6.71 12.13 12.62
CA GLN A 222 -6.51 10.74 13.05
C GLN A 222 -7.25 10.42 14.35
N VAL A 223 -7.21 11.33 15.33
CA VAL A 223 -7.93 11.19 16.61
C VAL A 223 -9.42 10.97 16.41
N ARG A 224 -10.03 11.60 15.39
CA ARG A 224 -11.45 11.43 15.10
C ARG A 224 -11.77 10.02 14.62
N GLU A 225 -10.95 9.45 13.75
CA GLU A 225 -11.12 8.06 13.29
C GLU A 225 -10.87 7.08 14.45
N ASP A 226 -9.86 7.34 15.30
CA ASP A 226 -9.58 6.51 16.47
C ASP A 226 -10.74 6.53 17.49
N TRP A 227 -11.47 7.64 17.64
CA TRP A 227 -12.69 7.68 18.46
C TRP A 227 -13.83 6.83 17.89
N LEU A 228 -13.95 6.75 16.57
CA LEU A 228 -14.96 5.89 15.96
C LEU A 228 -14.62 4.42 16.19
N ASP A 229 -13.35 4.06 16.02
CA ASP A 229 -12.84 2.70 16.23
C ASP A 229 -12.95 2.24 17.71
N GLN A 230 -12.87 3.17 18.67
CA GLN A 230 -13.07 2.88 20.10
C GLN A 230 -14.51 2.47 20.47
N GLY A 231 -15.48 2.59 19.55
CA GLY A 231 -16.83 2.09 19.78
C GLY A 231 -17.61 2.89 20.84
N HIS A 232 -17.39 4.21 20.93
CA HIS A 232 -18.19 5.07 21.80
C HIS A 232 -19.66 5.12 21.37
N GLY A 233 -20.52 5.56 22.29
CA GLY A 233 -21.97 5.68 22.09
C GLY A 233 -22.69 4.35 22.26
N SER A 234 -23.92 4.27 21.75
CA SER A 234 -24.77 3.09 21.87
C SER A 234 -24.30 1.88 21.07
N CYS A 235 -23.40 2.07 20.08
CA CYS A 235 -22.98 1.02 19.16
C CYS A 235 -24.16 0.27 18.52
N LEU A 236 -25.22 1.00 18.13
CA LEU A 236 -26.47 0.44 17.63
C LEU A 236 -26.30 -0.56 16.48
N LEU A 237 -25.25 -0.41 15.67
CA LEU A 237 -24.98 -1.29 14.52
C LEU A 237 -24.28 -2.59 14.91
N ARG A 238 -23.93 -2.79 16.19
CA ARG A 238 -23.52 -4.11 16.70
C ARG A 238 -24.69 -5.10 16.71
N GLU A 239 -25.92 -4.61 16.74
CA GLU A 239 -27.12 -5.44 16.59
C GLU A 239 -27.23 -5.94 15.13
N PRO A 240 -27.18 -7.25 14.88
CA PRO A 240 -27.19 -7.80 13.52
C PRO A 240 -28.39 -7.34 12.67
N LYS A 241 -29.57 -7.18 13.28
CA LYS A 241 -30.75 -6.68 12.56
C LYS A 241 -30.57 -5.23 12.08
N ALA A 242 -29.90 -4.40 12.86
CA ALA A 242 -29.63 -3.01 12.49
C ALA A 242 -28.57 -2.93 11.38
N ALA A 243 -27.49 -3.70 11.51
CA ALA A 243 -26.44 -3.77 10.49
C ALA A 243 -26.97 -4.30 9.15
N ALA A 244 -27.84 -5.31 9.18
CA ALA A 244 -28.47 -5.87 7.98
C ALA A 244 -29.31 -4.82 7.23
N VAL A 245 -30.08 -4.00 7.95
CA VAL A 245 -30.85 -2.89 7.35
C VAL A 245 -29.93 -1.90 6.62
N VAL A 246 -28.77 -1.57 7.20
CA VAL A 246 -27.80 -0.67 6.57
C VAL A 246 -27.18 -1.33 5.34
N ALA A 247 -26.78 -2.60 5.43
CA ALA A 247 -26.21 -3.34 4.30
C ALA A 247 -27.19 -3.45 3.13
N GLU A 248 -28.47 -3.68 3.42
CA GLU A 248 -29.55 -3.68 2.43
C GLU A 248 -29.69 -2.30 1.78
N ALA A 249 -29.71 -1.23 2.58
CA ALA A 249 -29.81 0.14 2.07
C ALA A 249 -28.66 0.52 1.13
N LEU A 250 -27.44 0.09 1.46
CA LEU A 250 -26.25 0.29 0.63
C LEU A 250 -26.36 -0.47 -0.70
N ARG A 251 -26.79 -1.74 -0.68
CA ARG A 251 -26.88 -2.58 -1.88
C ARG A 251 -28.10 -2.29 -2.77
N HIS A 252 -29.17 -1.72 -2.23
CA HIS A 252 -30.48 -1.64 -2.88
C HIS A 252 -30.46 -0.98 -4.28
N PHE A 253 -29.73 0.13 -4.46
CA PHE A 253 -29.61 0.83 -5.74
C PHE A 253 -28.23 0.67 -6.39
N ASP A 254 -27.45 -0.34 -5.99
CA ASP A 254 -26.19 -0.64 -6.64
C ASP A 254 -26.42 -0.99 -8.13
N SER A 255 -25.54 -0.47 -8.98
CA SER A 255 -25.65 -0.48 -10.45
C SER A 255 -26.88 0.22 -11.04
N GLN A 256 -27.68 0.92 -10.23
CA GLN A 256 -28.82 1.73 -10.69
C GLN A 256 -28.62 3.22 -10.45
N ARG A 257 -28.21 3.61 -9.24
CA ARG A 257 -27.94 5.02 -8.87
C ARG A 257 -26.46 5.30 -8.63
N TYR A 258 -25.69 4.26 -8.32
CA TYR A 258 -24.26 4.30 -8.06
C TYR A 258 -23.67 2.92 -8.27
N HIS A 259 -22.35 2.85 -8.41
CA HIS A 259 -21.58 1.63 -8.19
C HIS A 259 -21.04 1.62 -6.77
N LEU A 260 -21.36 0.57 -6.02
CA LEU A 260 -20.85 0.31 -4.68
C LEU A 260 -19.65 -0.63 -4.78
N ASP A 261 -18.47 -0.16 -4.38
CA ASP A 261 -17.22 -0.89 -4.59
C ASP A 261 -16.84 -1.76 -3.39
N ALA A 262 -16.84 -1.17 -2.20
CA ALA A 262 -16.57 -1.85 -0.94
C ALA A 262 -17.22 -1.07 0.21
N PHE A 263 -17.56 -1.74 1.30
CA PHE A 263 -18.01 -1.08 2.52
C PHE A 263 -17.76 -1.92 3.78
N VAL A 264 -17.67 -1.24 4.91
CA VAL A 264 -17.72 -1.86 6.24
C VAL A 264 -18.70 -1.10 7.12
N ILE A 265 -19.57 -1.85 7.80
CA ILE A 265 -20.49 -1.37 8.82
C ILE A 265 -19.89 -1.77 10.16
N MET A 266 -19.37 -0.78 10.86
CA MET A 266 -18.79 -0.87 12.19
C MET A 266 -19.88 -0.63 13.26
N PRO A 267 -19.66 -0.96 14.53
CA PRO A 267 -20.68 -0.84 15.59
C PRO A 267 -21.35 0.53 15.69
N ASN A 268 -20.66 1.63 15.37
CA ASN A 268 -21.20 2.99 15.47
C ASN A 268 -21.01 3.85 14.20
N HIS A 269 -20.45 3.31 13.11
CA HIS A 269 -20.20 4.05 11.88
C HIS A 269 -20.09 3.14 10.65
N VAL A 270 -20.04 3.75 9.47
CA VAL A 270 -19.94 3.07 8.19
C VAL A 270 -18.89 3.76 7.33
N HIS A 271 -18.02 2.97 6.71
CA HIS A 271 -17.14 3.41 5.63
C HIS A 271 -17.56 2.76 4.32
N ALA A 272 -17.61 3.51 3.23
CA ALA A 272 -17.97 2.98 1.91
C ALA A 272 -17.20 3.66 0.78
N LEU A 273 -16.90 2.89 -0.26
CA LEU A 273 -16.45 3.36 -1.57
C LEU A 273 -17.63 3.34 -2.54
N VAL A 274 -17.97 4.50 -3.09
CA VAL A 274 -19.14 4.67 -3.94
C VAL A 274 -18.84 5.60 -5.11
N GLN A 275 -19.33 5.24 -6.29
CA GLN A 275 -19.24 6.04 -7.50
C GLN A 275 -20.65 6.35 -8.00
N PRO A 276 -21.15 7.59 -7.83
CA PRO A 276 -22.46 8.00 -8.35
C PRO A 276 -22.56 7.81 -9.87
N LEU A 277 -23.71 7.33 -10.33
CA LEU A 277 -24.02 7.28 -11.77
C LEU A 277 -24.52 8.64 -12.28
N PRO A 278 -24.41 8.91 -13.59
CA PRO A 278 -24.92 10.16 -14.17
C PRO A 278 -26.37 10.46 -13.75
N GLY A 279 -26.63 11.71 -13.38
CA GLY A 279 -27.95 12.15 -12.89
C GLY A 279 -28.20 11.94 -11.39
N HIS A 280 -27.25 11.37 -10.65
CA HIS A 280 -27.32 11.20 -9.20
C HIS A 280 -26.17 11.91 -8.49
N SER A 281 -26.49 12.73 -7.48
CA SER A 281 -25.48 13.37 -6.63
C SER A 281 -25.10 12.49 -5.44
N LEU A 282 -23.87 12.65 -4.93
CA LEU A 282 -23.45 11.93 -3.72
C LEU A 282 -24.34 12.29 -2.53
N LYS A 283 -24.68 13.57 -2.41
CA LYS A 283 -25.56 14.10 -1.37
C LYS A 283 -26.94 13.44 -1.33
N GLU A 284 -27.55 13.16 -2.49
CA GLU A 284 -28.85 12.48 -2.56
C GLU A 284 -28.74 11.01 -2.19
N ILE A 285 -27.66 10.35 -2.61
CA ILE A 285 -27.37 8.95 -2.27
C ILE A 285 -27.21 8.80 -0.75
N LEU A 286 -26.35 9.60 -0.13
CA LEU A 286 -26.13 9.57 1.32
C LEU A 286 -27.39 9.89 2.12
N ARG A 287 -28.20 10.85 1.65
CA ARG A 287 -29.50 11.17 2.27
C ARG A 287 -30.47 10.00 2.17
N SER A 288 -30.51 9.33 1.03
CA SER A 288 -31.34 8.14 0.81
C SER A 288 -30.95 7.02 1.76
N TRP A 289 -29.66 6.67 1.83
CA TRP A 289 -29.15 5.64 2.74
C TRP A 289 -29.48 5.93 4.20
N LYS A 290 -29.17 7.14 4.68
CA LYS A 290 -29.36 7.53 6.08
C LYS A 290 -30.84 7.60 6.46
N SER A 291 -31.68 8.18 5.61
CA SER A 291 -33.12 8.32 5.91
C SER A 291 -33.86 6.98 5.89
N TYR A 292 -33.58 6.12 4.91
CA TYR A 292 -34.19 4.79 4.83
C TYR A 292 -33.75 3.93 6.02
N SER A 293 -32.44 3.80 6.23
CA SER A 293 -31.90 2.96 7.31
C SER A 293 -32.33 3.45 8.69
N ALA A 294 -32.36 4.76 8.96
CA ALA A 294 -32.84 5.29 10.25
C ALA A 294 -34.28 4.89 10.53
N ARG A 295 -35.18 5.02 9.54
CA ARG A 295 -36.60 4.64 9.69
C ARG A 295 -36.76 3.14 9.92
N GLN A 296 -36.06 2.32 9.16
CA GLN A 296 -36.15 0.86 9.28
C GLN A 296 -35.51 0.35 10.57
N ILE A 297 -34.35 0.88 11.00
CA ILE A 297 -33.74 0.54 12.29
C ILE A 297 -34.68 0.88 13.44
N ASN A 298 -35.24 2.09 13.45
CA ASN A 298 -36.19 2.51 14.46
C ASN A 298 -37.42 1.60 14.52
N LYS A 299 -38.01 1.27 13.36
CA LYS A 299 -39.15 0.35 13.28
C LYS A 299 -38.79 -1.05 13.79
N THR A 300 -37.68 -1.62 13.31
CA THR A 300 -37.26 -3.00 13.61
C THR A 300 -36.88 -3.18 15.08
N LEU A 301 -36.30 -2.15 15.71
CA LEU A 301 -35.88 -2.19 17.11
C LEU A 301 -36.87 -1.54 18.07
N GLY A 302 -38.04 -1.09 17.61
CA GLY A 302 -39.03 -0.40 18.44
C GLY A 302 -38.52 0.92 19.05
N ARG A 303 -37.60 1.60 18.36
CA ARG A 303 -36.98 2.86 18.79
C ARG A 303 -37.59 4.06 18.08
N SER A 304 -37.36 5.25 18.62
CA SER A 304 -37.66 6.53 18.01
C SER A 304 -36.47 7.49 18.17
N GLY A 305 -36.45 8.58 17.40
CA GLY A 305 -35.38 9.58 17.44
C GLY A 305 -34.30 9.40 16.36
N SER A 306 -33.24 10.20 16.47
CA SER A 306 -32.16 10.26 15.48
C SER A 306 -31.21 9.07 15.58
N VAL A 307 -30.97 8.40 14.46
CA VAL A 307 -29.96 7.33 14.36
C VAL A 307 -28.62 7.89 13.91
N TRP A 308 -28.61 8.70 12.84
CA TRP A 308 -27.39 9.20 12.21
C TRP A 308 -27.07 10.64 12.62
N MET A 309 -25.79 10.95 12.71
CA MET A 309 -25.30 12.33 12.69
C MET A 309 -25.75 13.00 11.39
N GLU A 310 -26.13 14.29 11.42
CA GLU A 310 -26.68 14.97 10.24
C GLU A 310 -25.70 15.01 9.06
N GLU A 311 -24.46 15.42 9.33
CA GLU A 311 -23.41 15.60 8.32
C GLU A 311 -22.55 14.34 8.22
N SER A 312 -22.19 13.98 6.99
CA SER A 312 -21.28 12.88 6.68
C SER A 312 -19.89 13.43 6.36
N PHE A 313 -18.86 12.60 6.39
CA PHE A 313 -17.55 12.93 5.84
C PHE A 313 -17.40 12.26 4.48
N ASP A 314 -16.88 12.98 3.49
CA ASP A 314 -16.60 12.44 2.16
C ASP A 314 -15.30 13.01 1.61
N ARG A 315 -14.69 12.26 0.70
CA ARG A 315 -13.51 12.67 -0.04
C ARG A 315 -13.52 12.01 -1.42
N ILE A 316 -13.25 12.81 -2.46
CA ILE A 316 -12.97 12.28 -3.80
C ILE A 316 -11.68 11.45 -3.75
N VAL A 317 -11.75 10.21 -4.22
CA VAL A 317 -10.62 9.31 -4.35
C VAL A 317 -9.74 9.80 -5.50
N ARG A 318 -8.47 10.08 -5.21
CA ARG A 318 -7.63 10.89 -6.10
C ARG A 318 -7.01 10.15 -7.25
N ASP A 319 -6.75 8.86 -7.05
CA ASP A 319 -6.05 8.00 -7.98
C ASP A 319 -6.31 6.54 -7.58
N TRP A 320 -5.85 5.61 -8.42
CA TRP A 320 -6.03 4.18 -8.18
C TRP A 320 -5.38 3.71 -6.87
N ASN A 321 -4.22 4.27 -6.50
CA ASN A 321 -3.56 3.94 -5.23
C ASN A 321 -4.40 4.40 -4.03
N ALA A 322 -5.02 5.58 -4.11
CA ALA A 322 -5.96 6.05 -3.10
C ALA A 322 -7.19 5.15 -3.02
N LEU A 323 -7.67 4.60 -4.15
CA LEU A 323 -8.78 3.63 -4.16
C LEU A 323 -8.37 2.34 -3.42
N ILE A 324 -7.22 1.76 -3.77
CA ILE A 324 -6.70 0.56 -3.12
C ILE A 324 -6.51 0.81 -1.62
N LYS A 325 -5.91 1.94 -1.22
CA LYS A 325 -5.78 2.34 0.19
C LYS A 325 -7.13 2.42 0.90
N CYS A 326 -8.18 2.89 0.23
CA CYS A 326 -9.53 2.94 0.80
C CYS A 326 -10.14 1.54 0.95
N ARG A 327 -9.98 0.65 -0.04
CA ARG A 327 -10.41 -0.78 0.06
C ARG A 327 -9.70 -1.48 1.21
N ASP A 328 -8.39 -1.29 1.27
CA ASP A 328 -7.50 -1.77 2.31
C ASP A 328 -7.90 -1.29 3.70
N TYR A 329 -8.23 -0.01 3.81
CA TYR A 329 -8.72 0.58 5.05
C TYR A 329 -10.06 -0.05 5.46
N ILE A 330 -11.01 -0.16 4.54
CA ILE A 330 -12.32 -0.81 4.78
C ILE A 330 -12.14 -2.25 5.25
N ALA A 331 -11.25 -3.03 4.62
CA ALA A 331 -10.99 -4.42 4.96
C ALA A 331 -10.41 -4.59 6.37
N ARG A 332 -9.49 -3.72 6.78
CA ARG A 332 -8.75 -3.84 8.05
C ARG A 332 -9.39 -3.10 9.22
N ASN A 333 -10.39 -2.26 8.98
CA ASN A 333 -10.99 -1.45 10.04
C ASN A 333 -11.59 -2.31 11.20
N PRO A 334 -12.26 -3.45 10.95
CA PRO A 334 -12.67 -4.36 12.02
C PRO A 334 -11.52 -4.90 12.88
N GLU A 335 -10.42 -5.30 12.24
CA GLU A 335 -9.21 -5.80 12.91
C GLU A 335 -8.55 -4.71 13.76
N LYS A 336 -8.41 -3.50 13.20
CA LYS A 336 -7.87 -2.32 13.89
C LYS A 336 -8.67 -1.99 15.16
N ALA A 337 -10.00 -2.16 15.10
CA ALA A 337 -10.90 -1.94 16.24
C ALA A 337 -11.06 -3.17 17.16
N HIS A 338 -10.28 -4.25 16.93
CA HIS A 338 -10.31 -5.48 17.70
C HIS A 338 -11.71 -6.12 17.79
N LEU A 339 -12.47 -6.07 16.69
CA LEU A 339 -13.84 -6.60 16.64
C LEU A 339 -13.89 -8.09 16.29
N CYS A 340 -14.71 -8.84 17.02
CA CYS A 340 -15.00 -10.24 16.72
C CYS A 340 -16.00 -10.37 15.56
N THR A 341 -16.01 -11.54 14.92
CA THR A 341 -16.99 -11.92 13.90
C THR A 341 -18.42 -11.71 14.41
N GLY A 342 -19.25 -11.06 13.59
CA GLY A 342 -20.64 -10.73 13.93
C GLY A 342 -20.86 -9.35 14.56
N ALA A 343 -19.79 -8.66 14.98
CA ALA A 343 -19.88 -7.28 15.49
C ALA A 343 -19.82 -6.21 14.37
N PHE A 344 -19.59 -6.62 13.13
CA PHE A 344 -19.47 -5.77 11.95
C PHE A 344 -20.01 -6.50 10.71
N VAL A 345 -20.25 -5.76 9.62
CA VAL A 345 -20.58 -6.32 8.30
C VAL A 345 -19.62 -5.75 7.26
N LEU A 346 -18.91 -6.62 6.55
CA LEU A 346 -17.90 -6.26 5.54
C LEU A 346 -18.32 -6.76 4.16
N SER A 347 -18.14 -5.95 3.12
CA SER A 347 -18.32 -6.32 1.70
C SER A 347 -17.13 -5.79 0.91
N LEU A 348 -16.37 -6.70 0.29
CA LEU A 348 -15.22 -6.41 -0.57
C LEU A 348 -15.53 -6.88 -1.99
N ASP A 349 -16.46 -6.18 -2.66
CA ASP A 349 -16.90 -6.60 -4.00
C ASP A 349 -15.88 -6.19 -5.08
N GLU A 350 -15.09 -5.14 -4.81
CA GLU A 350 -14.02 -4.60 -5.67
C GLU A 350 -14.45 -4.44 -7.13
N LYS A 351 -15.65 -3.88 -7.32
CA LYS A 351 -16.32 -3.80 -8.63
C LYS A 351 -15.63 -2.83 -9.59
N LEU A 352 -15.07 -1.73 -9.08
CA LEU A 352 -14.45 -0.70 -9.89
C LEU A 352 -13.12 -1.19 -10.47
N ARG A 353 -13.00 -1.18 -11.79
CA ARG A 353 -11.77 -1.52 -12.52
C ARG A 353 -11.02 -0.27 -12.91
N ASN A 354 -9.71 -0.41 -13.07
CA ASN A 354 -8.92 0.62 -13.71
C ASN A 354 -9.18 0.60 -15.24
N THR A 355 -9.50 1.74 -15.85
CA THR A 355 -9.66 1.86 -17.33
C THR A 355 -8.41 2.23 -18.08
N ASP A 356 -7.33 2.62 -17.41
CA ASP A 356 -6.07 2.93 -18.09
C ASP A 356 -5.41 1.66 -18.70
N LEU A 357 -6.09 0.51 -18.60
CA LEU A 357 -5.69 -0.82 -19.07
C LEU A 357 -6.45 -1.34 -20.33
N GLN A 358 -7.26 -0.51 -21.02
CA GLN A 358 -8.03 -0.96 -22.21
C GLN A 358 -7.83 -0.15 -23.51
N SER A 359 -6.63 0.38 -23.76
CA SER A 359 -6.28 0.84 -25.11
C SER A 359 -4.83 0.55 -25.50
N VAL A 360 -4.43 -0.73 -25.46
CA VAL A 360 -3.29 -1.20 -26.25
C VAL A 360 -3.76 -2.42 -27.04
N ARG A 361 -3.99 -2.21 -28.35
CA ARG A 361 -4.04 -3.33 -29.29
C ARG A 361 -2.60 -3.79 -29.53
N PRO A 362 -2.30 -5.09 -29.47
CA PRO A 362 -0.98 -5.59 -29.80
C PRO A 362 -0.85 -5.66 -31.33
N ALA A 363 -0.17 -4.68 -31.93
CA ALA A 363 0.37 -4.80 -33.27
C ALA A 363 1.55 -3.83 -33.44
N GLU A 364 2.62 -4.35 -34.03
CA GLU A 364 3.77 -3.63 -34.60
C GLU A 364 4.95 -3.34 -33.65
N LEU A 365 5.51 -4.43 -33.13
CA LEU A 365 6.96 -4.60 -33.13
C LEU A 365 7.41 -4.72 -34.60
N HIS A 366 7.96 -3.67 -35.22
CA HIS A 366 8.92 -3.79 -36.32
C HIS A 366 9.71 -2.48 -36.51
N SER A 367 11.04 -2.61 -36.34
CA SER A 367 12.13 -1.97 -37.08
C SER A 367 11.99 -0.54 -37.61
N ALA A 368 12.88 0.36 -37.16
CA ALA A 368 13.87 1.00 -38.03
C ALA A 368 14.87 1.83 -37.21
N GLU A 369 16.13 1.71 -37.59
CA GLU A 369 17.26 2.53 -37.18
C GLU A 369 17.25 3.93 -37.84
N SER A 370 18.15 4.78 -37.34
CA SER A 370 18.75 5.98 -37.95
C SER A 370 18.18 7.37 -37.61
N GLU A 371 19.01 8.11 -36.87
CA GLU A 371 19.47 9.50 -37.06
C GLU A 371 18.47 10.61 -37.42
N THR A 372 18.36 11.63 -36.55
CA THR A 372 19.09 12.90 -36.68
C THR A 372 18.71 13.84 -35.54
N ALA A 373 19.70 14.59 -35.05
CA ALA A 373 19.48 15.73 -34.18
C ALA A 373 18.95 16.91 -35.00
N ASP A 374 17.86 17.53 -34.56
CA ASP A 374 17.82 18.99 -34.55
C ASP A 374 16.79 19.58 -33.58
N SER A 375 17.11 20.81 -33.19
CA SER A 375 16.56 21.63 -32.11
C SER A 375 15.16 22.23 -32.36
N MET A 376 14.39 22.40 -31.28
CA MET A 376 13.77 23.68 -30.82
C MET A 376 12.42 23.51 -30.10
N SER A 377 12.45 23.85 -28.80
CA SER A 377 11.57 24.81 -28.12
C SER A 377 10.04 24.62 -28.09
N SER A 378 9.59 24.46 -26.84
CA SER A 378 8.43 25.09 -26.18
C SER A 378 7.07 24.39 -26.19
N GLY A 379 6.75 23.84 -25.02
CA GLY A 379 5.41 23.51 -24.55
C GLY A 379 5.45 23.29 -23.03
N ARG A 380 5.67 24.36 -22.26
CA ARG A 380 5.60 24.33 -20.78
C ARG A 380 4.17 23.97 -20.36
N THR A 381 3.94 22.71 -20.01
CA THR A 381 2.82 22.30 -19.15
C THR A 381 3.34 22.34 -17.70
N GLY A 382 2.64 23.07 -16.82
CA GLY A 382 3.08 23.35 -15.45
C GLY A 382 3.02 22.17 -14.47
N GLN A 383 3.38 20.94 -14.89
CA GLN A 383 3.55 19.83 -13.97
C GLN A 383 4.89 19.98 -13.24
N ARG A 384 4.88 19.93 -11.91
CA ARG A 384 6.12 19.86 -11.12
C ARG A 384 6.91 18.61 -11.53
N PRO A 385 8.25 18.70 -11.64
CA PRO A 385 9.08 17.52 -11.89
C PRO A 385 8.91 16.54 -10.73
N VAL A 386 8.71 15.27 -11.08
CA VAL A 386 8.49 14.18 -10.14
C VAL A 386 9.74 13.32 -10.15
N PHE A 387 10.32 13.09 -8.98
CA PHE A 387 11.35 12.08 -8.76
C PHE A 387 10.96 11.27 -7.54
N ARG A 388 10.73 9.96 -7.71
CA ARG A 388 10.19 9.12 -6.63
C ARG A 388 10.84 7.75 -6.59
N LEU A 389 11.42 7.39 -5.44
CA LEU A 389 11.86 6.05 -5.13
C LEU A 389 10.66 5.16 -4.81
N LEU A 390 10.50 4.08 -5.58
CA LEU A 390 9.46 3.07 -5.41
C LEU A 390 10.10 1.69 -5.27
N ILE A 391 9.53 0.86 -4.39
CA ILE A 391 10.10 -0.45 -4.04
C ILE A 391 9.06 -1.56 -3.96
N GLY A 392 9.49 -2.80 -4.23
CA GLY A 392 8.66 -3.99 -4.22
C GLY A 392 7.49 -3.90 -5.21
N ASP A 393 6.34 -4.39 -4.78
CA ASP A 393 5.16 -4.50 -5.64
C ASP A 393 4.57 -3.13 -6.04
N GLN A 394 4.90 -2.06 -5.29
CA GLN A 394 4.56 -0.69 -5.71
C GLN A 394 5.32 -0.26 -6.97
N ALA A 395 6.61 -0.58 -7.08
CA ALA A 395 7.41 -0.27 -8.26
C ALA A 395 6.92 -1.03 -9.50
N ILE A 396 6.59 -2.31 -9.34
CA ILE A 396 6.05 -3.16 -10.40
C ILE A 396 4.74 -2.57 -10.94
N ARG A 397 3.80 -2.23 -10.04
CA ARG A 397 2.53 -1.61 -10.40
C ARG A 397 2.72 -0.26 -11.07
N PHE A 398 3.58 0.59 -10.51
CA PHE A 398 3.82 1.91 -11.07
C PHE A 398 4.40 1.86 -12.49
N ARG A 399 5.34 0.94 -12.77
CA ARG A 399 5.86 0.69 -14.12
C ARG A 399 4.77 0.22 -15.08
N ALA A 400 3.92 -0.71 -14.64
CA ALA A 400 2.82 -1.22 -15.46
C ALA A 400 1.79 -0.13 -15.78
N GLU A 401 1.51 0.76 -14.84
CA GLU A 401 0.51 1.83 -14.97
C GLU A 401 1.03 3.06 -15.74
N HIS A 402 2.34 3.36 -15.70
CA HIS A 402 2.87 4.64 -16.19
C HIS A 402 4.03 4.49 -17.19
N GLY A 403 4.18 3.31 -17.80
CA GLY A 403 5.38 2.87 -18.54
C GLY A 403 5.95 3.84 -19.56
N GLU A 404 5.09 4.63 -20.21
CA GLU A 404 5.48 5.61 -21.24
C GLU A 404 5.60 7.04 -20.71
N ARG A 405 5.07 7.32 -19.52
CA ARG A 405 4.99 8.67 -18.94
C ARG A 405 6.19 9.01 -18.06
N TYR A 406 6.90 8.01 -17.56
CA TYR A 406 8.08 8.19 -16.72
C TYR A 406 9.24 7.37 -17.26
N HIS A 407 10.43 7.92 -17.07
CA HIS A 407 11.67 7.17 -17.11
C HIS A 407 11.89 6.47 -15.76
N TYR A 408 12.54 5.31 -15.82
CA TYR A 408 12.78 4.47 -14.65
C TYR A 408 14.26 4.22 -14.48
N TRP A 409 14.84 4.87 -13.48
CA TRP A 409 16.19 4.56 -13.07
C TRP A 409 16.18 3.36 -12.12
N ASP A 410 16.51 2.19 -12.64
CA ASP A 410 16.60 0.94 -11.87
C ASP A 410 17.88 0.89 -11.05
N LEU A 411 17.74 0.76 -9.73
CA LEU A 411 18.88 0.88 -8.83
C LEU A 411 19.79 -0.35 -8.86
N ALA A 412 19.25 -1.54 -9.10
CA ALA A 412 20.08 -2.74 -9.28
C ALA A 412 20.85 -2.69 -10.60
N GLU A 413 20.20 -2.21 -11.66
CA GLU A 413 20.88 -2.05 -12.95
C GLU A 413 22.01 -1.04 -12.85
N ALA A 414 21.75 0.10 -12.19
CA ALA A 414 22.75 1.13 -11.94
C ALA A 414 23.91 0.60 -11.10
N TRP A 415 23.61 -0.18 -10.06
CA TRP A 415 24.61 -0.86 -9.25
C TRP A 415 25.48 -1.81 -10.07
N THR A 416 24.88 -2.66 -10.89
CA THR A 416 25.60 -3.62 -11.72
C THR A 416 26.46 -2.90 -12.76
N LYS A 417 25.97 -1.82 -13.39
CA LYS A 417 26.78 -0.99 -14.30
C LYS A 417 27.98 -0.36 -13.58
N MET A 418 27.81 0.04 -12.33
CA MET A 418 28.86 0.68 -11.53
C MET A 418 29.91 -0.30 -10.99
N THR A 419 29.51 -1.51 -10.60
CA THR A 419 30.38 -2.42 -9.84
C THR A 419 30.68 -3.73 -10.55
N SER A 420 29.91 -4.07 -11.59
CA SER A 420 29.85 -5.41 -12.21
C SER A 420 29.47 -6.55 -11.24
N LEU A 421 29.00 -6.20 -10.03
CA LEU A 421 28.57 -7.15 -9.01
C LEU A 421 27.02 -7.20 -8.91
N PRO A 422 26.45 -8.32 -8.46
CA PRO A 422 25.05 -8.38 -8.07
C PRO A 422 24.80 -7.51 -6.82
N PHE A 423 23.57 -7.07 -6.64
CA PHE A 423 23.11 -6.41 -5.42
C PHE A 423 22.20 -7.36 -4.64
N ALA A 424 22.53 -7.59 -3.36
CA ALA A 424 21.72 -8.40 -2.45
C ALA A 424 20.81 -7.50 -1.59
N PHE A 425 19.50 -7.66 -1.78
CA PHE A 425 18.47 -6.85 -1.13
C PHE A 425 18.07 -7.40 0.24
N ALA A 426 17.98 -8.72 0.38
CA ALA A 426 17.49 -9.35 1.60
C ALA A 426 18.15 -10.71 1.88
N PHE A 427 18.21 -11.05 3.17
CA PHE A 427 18.78 -12.29 3.69
C PHE A 427 17.88 -12.89 4.76
N TRP A 428 17.88 -14.21 4.88
CA TRP A 428 17.41 -14.88 6.08
C TRP A 428 18.44 -14.68 7.19
N LEU A 429 18.08 -13.88 8.20
CA LEU A 429 18.90 -13.61 9.38
C LEU A 429 18.37 -14.40 10.57
N ILE A 430 19.24 -15.20 11.18
CA ILE A 430 18.96 -16.01 12.37
C ILE A 430 19.63 -15.36 13.58
N ARG A 431 18.90 -15.23 14.70
CA ARG A 431 19.48 -14.68 15.93
C ARG A 431 20.60 -15.57 16.48
N PRO A 432 21.65 -14.99 17.08
CA PRO A 432 22.84 -15.74 17.49
C PRO A 432 22.57 -16.76 18.61
N GLU A 433 21.53 -16.59 19.41
CA GLU A 433 21.17 -17.53 20.48
C GLU A 433 20.38 -18.77 19.99
N ILE A 434 20.03 -18.84 18.70
CA ILE A 434 19.35 -20.01 18.14
C ILE A 434 20.36 -21.15 17.92
N GLU A 435 20.24 -22.20 18.72
CA GLU A 435 21.17 -23.34 18.71
C GLU A 435 21.06 -24.18 17.43
N ASN A 436 19.84 -24.45 16.95
CA ASN A 436 19.59 -25.27 15.76
C ASN A 436 19.61 -24.49 14.44
N ALA A 437 20.40 -23.40 14.36
CA ALA A 437 20.46 -22.52 13.19
C ALA A 437 20.79 -23.27 11.88
N LYS A 438 21.65 -24.29 11.92
CA LYS A 438 22.00 -25.10 10.75
C LYS A 438 20.80 -25.86 10.18
N GLU A 439 20.00 -26.48 11.04
CA GLU A 439 18.79 -27.21 10.62
C GLU A 439 17.76 -26.26 9.99
N ILE A 440 17.61 -25.06 10.57
CA ILE A 440 16.74 -24.02 10.02
C ILE A 440 17.25 -23.56 8.65
N ALA A 441 18.55 -23.30 8.52
CA ALA A 441 19.20 -22.92 7.27
C ALA A 441 19.02 -23.99 6.18
N ASP A 442 19.23 -25.27 6.51
CA ASP A 442 19.03 -26.40 5.60
C ASP A 442 17.57 -26.47 5.10
N LYS A 443 16.59 -26.28 6.00
CA LYS A 443 15.16 -26.26 5.61
C LYS A 443 14.81 -25.09 4.68
N LEU A 444 15.35 -23.91 4.94
CA LEU A 444 15.12 -22.73 4.11
C LEU A 444 15.78 -22.87 2.73
N ARG A 445 16.98 -23.44 2.66
CA ARG A 445 17.64 -23.81 1.39
C ARG A 445 16.81 -24.81 0.59
N ALA A 446 16.37 -25.90 1.23
CA ALA A 446 15.56 -26.92 0.58
C ALA A 446 14.22 -26.36 0.06
N LEU A 447 13.57 -25.48 0.85
CA LEU A 447 12.32 -24.85 0.43
C LEU A 447 12.51 -23.95 -0.80
N ARG A 448 13.56 -23.12 -0.78
CA ARG A 448 13.94 -22.31 -1.94
C ARG A 448 14.18 -23.19 -3.16
N ASP A 449 15.00 -24.25 -3.04
CA ASP A 449 15.36 -25.12 -4.17
C ASP A 449 14.13 -25.77 -4.80
N HIS A 450 13.21 -26.23 -3.95
CA HIS A 450 11.92 -26.77 -4.39
C HIS A 450 11.08 -25.71 -5.15
N ASN A 451 10.94 -24.51 -4.59
CA ASN A 451 10.12 -23.46 -5.18
C ASN A 451 10.73 -22.90 -6.48
N ILE A 452 12.05 -22.85 -6.60
CA ILE A 452 12.73 -22.45 -7.85
C ILE A 452 12.55 -23.53 -8.92
N ALA A 453 12.66 -24.81 -8.55
CA ALA A 453 12.40 -25.91 -9.48
C ALA A 453 10.94 -25.90 -10.00
N SER A 454 9.99 -25.50 -9.15
CA SER A 454 8.56 -25.39 -9.48
C SER A 454 8.08 -23.94 -9.71
N ILE A 455 8.97 -23.07 -10.21
CA ILE A 455 8.67 -21.62 -10.31
C ILE A 455 7.45 -21.28 -11.20
N ASP A 456 7.14 -22.12 -12.18
CA ASP A 456 5.96 -21.95 -13.04
C ASP A 456 4.65 -22.18 -12.30
N GLU A 457 4.60 -23.17 -11.42
CA GLU A 457 3.44 -23.44 -10.56
C GLU A 457 3.28 -22.34 -9.52
N LEU A 458 4.40 -21.91 -8.93
CA LEU A 458 4.41 -20.77 -8.01
C LEU A 458 3.88 -19.50 -8.69
N ALA A 459 4.29 -19.22 -9.93
CA ALA A 459 3.79 -18.08 -10.69
C ALA A 459 2.29 -18.16 -11.00
N LEU A 460 1.73 -19.36 -11.19
CA LEU A 460 0.29 -19.58 -11.40
C LEU A 460 -0.53 -19.40 -10.12
N SER A 461 0.07 -19.63 -8.95
CA SER A 461 -0.60 -19.41 -7.66
C SER A 461 -0.79 -17.93 -7.30
N GLN A 462 -0.21 -17.00 -8.07
CA GLN A 462 -0.31 -15.56 -7.80
C GLN A 462 -1.57 -14.97 -8.45
N SER A 463 -2.42 -14.33 -7.65
CA SER A 463 -3.68 -13.72 -8.11
C SER A 463 -3.55 -12.25 -8.50
N GLU A 464 -2.58 -11.54 -7.92
CA GLU A 464 -2.44 -10.08 -8.05
C GLU A 464 -1.65 -9.64 -9.29
N VAL A 465 -0.83 -10.52 -9.85
CA VAL A 465 0.10 -10.22 -10.95
C VAL A 465 0.04 -11.34 -11.98
N SER A 466 0.11 -10.98 -13.27
CA SER A 466 -0.06 -11.97 -14.34
C SER A 466 0.99 -13.08 -14.24
N PRO A 467 0.61 -14.36 -14.44
CA PRO A 467 1.57 -15.47 -14.38
C PRO A 467 2.74 -15.30 -15.35
N THR A 468 2.52 -14.65 -16.50
CA THR A 468 3.56 -14.34 -17.48
C THR A 468 4.58 -13.35 -16.93
N PHE A 469 4.14 -12.27 -16.28
CA PHE A 469 5.04 -11.34 -15.61
C PHE A 469 5.76 -12.02 -14.46
N CYS A 470 5.06 -12.76 -13.59
CA CYS A 470 5.67 -13.45 -12.45
C CYS A 470 6.81 -14.38 -12.87
N ARG A 471 6.61 -15.17 -13.93
CA ARG A 471 7.67 -16.05 -14.49
C ARG A 471 8.89 -15.26 -14.92
N LYS A 472 8.67 -14.18 -15.69
CA LYS A 472 9.75 -13.31 -16.15
C LYS A 472 10.48 -12.65 -14.98
N TYR A 473 9.72 -12.13 -14.01
CA TYR A 473 10.24 -11.48 -12.83
C TYR A 473 11.12 -12.40 -11.99
N TYR A 474 10.66 -13.62 -11.70
CA TYR A 474 11.41 -14.58 -10.91
C TYR A 474 12.62 -15.18 -11.62
N ARG A 475 12.57 -15.33 -12.96
CA ARG A 475 13.65 -15.98 -13.73
C ARG A 475 14.70 -15.02 -14.27
N GLU A 476 14.31 -13.83 -14.67
CA GLU A 476 15.17 -12.91 -15.42
C GLU A 476 15.64 -11.72 -14.57
N HIS A 477 14.89 -11.34 -13.54
CA HIS A 477 15.16 -10.13 -12.75
C HIS A 477 15.63 -10.40 -11.32
N LEU A 478 15.46 -11.63 -10.83
CA LEU A 478 15.84 -12.03 -9.48
C LEU A 478 16.75 -13.26 -9.50
N PHE A 479 17.66 -13.27 -8.53
CA PHE A 479 18.51 -14.38 -8.18
C PHE A 479 18.29 -14.71 -6.71
N PHE A 480 18.18 -16.00 -6.40
CA PHE A 480 17.86 -16.47 -5.06
C PHE A 480 19.03 -17.15 -4.35
N ASP A 481 20.21 -17.06 -4.96
CA ASP A 481 21.46 -17.58 -4.41
C ASP A 481 22.25 -16.51 -3.67
N PHE A 482 23.06 -16.92 -2.70
CA PHE A 482 24.04 -16.08 -2.00
C PHE A 482 25.43 -16.68 -2.16
N GLY A 483 25.96 -16.60 -3.37
CA GLY A 483 27.28 -17.10 -3.72
C GLY A 483 28.39 -16.07 -3.51
N GLU A 484 29.58 -16.36 -4.02
CA GLU A 484 30.75 -15.49 -3.85
C GLU A 484 30.58 -14.11 -4.51
N ARG A 485 29.82 -14.02 -5.61
CA ARG A 485 29.52 -12.75 -6.28
C ARG A 485 28.59 -11.88 -5.43
N GLU A 486 27.56 -12.45 -4.81
CA GLU A 486 26.64 -11.75 -3.92
C GLU A 486 27.33 -11.34 -2.61
N LYS A 487 28.21 -12.20 -2.07
CA LYS A 487 29.07 -11.88 -0.92
C LYS A 487 30.02 -10.72 -1.24
N ALA A 488 30.62 -10.70 -2.44
CA ALA A 488 31.42 -9.58 -2.91
C ALA A 488 30.59 -8.30 -3.08
N GLY A 489 29.39 -8.40 -3.66
CA GLY A 489 28.44 -7.29 -3.77
C GLY A 489 28.06 -6.69 -2.42
N LEU A 490 27.78 -7.52 -1.41
CA LEU A 490 27.48 -7.08 -0.04
C LEU A 490 28.66 -6.34 0.61
N ARG A 491 29.90 -6.83 0.43
CA ARG A 491 31.11 -6.16 0.93
C ARG A 491 31.34 -4.81 0.24
N GLU A 492 31.12 -4.72 -1.06
CA GLU A 492 31.22 -3.45 -1.79
C GLU A 492 30.12 -2.47 -1.36
N PHE A 493 28.91 -2.96 -1.09
CA PHE A 493 27.82 -2.12 -0.58
C PHE A 493 28.12 -1.57 0.81
N HIS A 494 28.68 -2.40 1.70
CA HIS A 494 29.17 -1.99 3.01
C HIS A 494 30.25 -0.91 2.92
N ARG A 495 31.27 -1.11 2.07
CA ARG A 495 32.33 -0.12 1.83
C ARG A 495 31.75 1.23 1.37
N ARG A 496 30.78 1.22 0.45
CA ARG A 496 30.13 2.44 -0.04
C ARG A 496 29.24 3.10 1.00
N CYS A 497 28.57 2.32 1.85
CA CYS A 497 27.83 2.85 2.99
C CYS A 497 28.74 3.67 3.93
N LEU A 498 29.92 3.14 4.26
CA LEU A 498 30.91 3.85 5.07
C LEU A 498 31.38 5.16 4.41
N LEU A 499 31.70 5.13 3.12
CA LEU A 499 32.09 6.33 2.37
C LEU A 499 31.00 7.40 2.37
N ASN A 500 29.74 6.97 2.27
CA ASN A 500 28.55 7.83 2.26
C ASN A 500 28.03 8.17 3.67
N LYS A 501 28.78 7.84 4.73
CA LYS A 501 28.40 8.08 6.13
C LYS A 501 27.02 7.51 6.49
N ILE A 502 26.66 6.39 5.85
CA ILE A 502 25.45 5.63 6.17
C ILE A 502 25.78 4.77 7.38
N ASP A 503 24.89 4.77 8.37
CA ASP A 503 25.04 4.02 9.61
C ASP A 503 25.09 2.50 9.33
N VAL A 504 26.29 1.93 9.42
CA VAL A 504 26.65 0.51 9.32
C VAL A 504 27.82 0.23 10.27
N ALA A 505 28.01 -1.04 10.66
CA ALA A 505 29.16 -1.44 11.47
C ALA A 505 30.49 -1.10 10.76
N PRO A 506 31.56 -0.72 11.48
CA PRO A 506 32.83 -0.36 10.85
C PRO A 506 33.51 -1.55 10.15
N ASP A 507 33.38 -2.74 10.74
CA ASP A 507 33.93 -3.99 10.21
C ASP A 507 32.81 -4.95 9.83
N LEU A 508 32.96 -5.61 8.67
CA LEU A 508 32.02 -6.61 8.20
C LEU A 508 32.63 -8.02 8.25
N ARG A 509 32.05 -8.88 9.08
CA ARG A 509 32.32 -10.34 9.08
C ARG A 509 31.06 -11.07 8.71
N LEU A 510 31.13 -11.90 7.67
CA LEU A 510 29.98 -12.72 7.23
C LEU A 510 29.87 -13.95 8.13
N ASN A 511 28.92 -13.93 9.06
CA ASN A 511 28.58 -15.06 9.91
C ASN A 511 27.60 -15.97 9.16
N LEU A 512 28.12 -16.95 8.44
CA LEU A 512 27.35 -17.83 7.56
C LEU A 512 26.95 -19.11 8.29
N VAL A 513 25.75 -19.63 8.02
CA VAL A 513 25.23 -20.90 8.56
C VAL A 513 24.55 -21.77 7.51
#